data_AF-A0A834MUC8-F1
#
_entry.id   AF-A0A834MUC8-F1
#
_cell.length_a   1.000
_cell.length_b   1.000
_cell.length_c   1.000
_cell.angle_alpha   90.00
_cell.angle_beta   90.00
_cell.angle_gamma   90.00
#
_symmetry.space_group_name_H-M   'P 1'
#
loop_
_entity.id
_entity.type
_entity.pdbx_description
1 polymer ?
#
loop_
_entity_poly.entity_id
_entity_poly.type
_entity_poly.pdbx_seq_one_letter_code
_entity_poly.pdbx_strand_id
1 'polypeptide(L)'
;MAARVQIRFLKCPNTFKWEDPFDLESQLTQDEIMIRDQFRNYCQERLMPRVIEANRKEHFHKEIIKEIGSLGALGCTLKGYGASNVSSVAYGLLAKEIESVDSSYRSSMSVQSSLVAGGIYAYGDQTQKERFLPKIITGDLIGCFGLTEPNHGSDVAGIQTRAVYDSNKKVYKLNGSKTW
;
A
#
# COMPACT_ATOMS: atom_id res chain seq x y z
N MET A 1 26.64 29.22 -56.67
CA MET A 1 26.67 28.30 -55.52
C MET A 1 25.49 28.61 -54.62
N ALA A 2 24.42 27.81 -54.69
CA ALA A 2 23.24 27.95 -53.83
C ALA A 2 23.27 26.83 -52.78
N ALA A 3 23.38 27.20 -51.51
CA ALA A 3 23.35 26.26 -50.39
C ALA A 3 21.93 25.69 -50.23
N ARG A 4 21.79 24.37 -50.40
CA ARG A 4 20.55 23.66 -50.09
C ARG A 4 20.39 23.58 -48.57
N VAL A 5 19.40 24.30 -48.04
CA VAL A 5 18.92 24.09 -46.67
C VAL A 5 18.22 22.74 -46.62
N GLN A 6 18.84 21.78 -45.93
CA GLN A 6 18.27 20.46 -45.71
C GLN A 6 17.31 20.56 -44.53
N ILE A 7 16.01 20.75 -44.81
CA ILE A 7 14.97 20.68 -43.80
C ILE A 7 14.89 19.23 -43.32
N ARG A 8 15.47 18.96 -42.13
CA ARG A 8 15.23 17.70 -41.42
C ARG A 8 13.79 17.71 -40.91
N PHE A 9 12.91 17.00 -41.61
CA PHE A 9 11.65 16.58 -41.03
C PHE A 9 11.94 15.60 -39.89
N LEU A 10 11.84 16.06 -38.64
CA LEU A 10 11.70 15.18 -37.49
C LEU A 10 10.33 14.49 -37.63
N LYS A 11 10.31 13.30 -38.25
CA LYS A 11 9.18 12.38 -38.12
C LYS A 11 9.22 11.81 -36.71
N CYS A 12 8.49 12.41 -35.77
CA CYS A 12 7.91 11.61 -34.70
C CYS A 12 6.61 11.02 -35.23
N PRO A 13 6.51 9.71 -35.48
CA PRO A 13 5.21 9.12 -35.47
C PRO A 13 4.75 9.14 -34.01
N ASN A 14 3.81 10.01 -33.66
CA ASN A 14 2.98 9.78 -32.49
C ASN A 14 2.17 8.51 -32.78
N THR A 15 2.82 7.35 -32.65
CA THR A 15 2.14 6.06 -32.66
C THR A 15 1.31 6.01 -31.40
N PHE A 16 -0.01 5.95 -31.58
CA PHE A 16 -0.93 5.69 -30.50
C PHE A 16 -0.49 4.44 -29.71
N LYS A 17 -0.26 4.60 -28.40
CA LYS A 17 0.05 3.50 -27.48
C LYS A 17 -1.28 3.02 -26.88
N TRP A 18 -1.73 1.83 -27.25
CA TRP A 18 -3.04 1.34 -26.80
C TRP A 18 -3.04 0.96 -25.31
N GLU A 19 -1.88 0.63 -24.75
CA GLU A 19 -1.65 0.33 -23.33
C GLU A 19 -1.66 1.59 -22.46
N ASP A 20 -1.42 2.76 -23.05
CA ASP A 20 -1.45 4.06 -22.37
C ASP A 20 -2.01 5.17 -23.29
N PRO A 21 -3.32 5.14 -23.60
CA PRO A 21 -3.93 6.03 -24.59
C PRO A 21 -3.80 7.53 -24.27
N PHE A 22 -3.67 7.86 -23.00
CA PHE A 22 -3.57 9.24 -22.50
C PHE A 22 -2.17 9.59 -21.97
N ASP A 23 -1.17 8.74 -22.26
CA ASP A 23 0.24 8.96 -21.92
C ASP A 23 0.44 9.32 -20.43
N LEU A 24 -0.17 8.53 -19.54
CA LEU A 24 0.04 8.60 -18.09
C LEU A 24 1.54 8.67 -17.77
N GLU A 25 2.38 7.95 -18.52
CA GLU A 25 3.83 7.96 -18.34
C GLU A 25 4.43 9.37 -18.29
N SER A 26 3.99 10.28 -19.17
CA SER A 26 4.52 11.66 -19.20
C SER A 26 3.98 12.56 -18.10
N GLN A 27 2.98 12.10 -17.34
CA GLN A 27 2.43 12.81 -16.19
C GLN A 27 3.09 12.40 -14.87
N LEU A 28 3.90 11.34 -14.86
CA LEU A 28 4.58 10.84 -13.67
C LEU A 28 5.95 11.51 -13.50
N THR A 29 6.34 11.69 -12.25
CA THR A 29 7.71 12.06 -11.92
C THR A 29 8.66 10.88 -12.14
N GLN A 30 9.96 11.17 -12.32
CA GLN A 30 10.97 10.13 -12.49
C GLN A 30 11.05 9.19 -11.28
N ASP A 31 10.84 9.72 -10.07
CA ASP A 31 10.83 8.93 -8.85
C ASP A 31 9.61 7.99 -8.80
N GLU A 32 8.42 8.47 -9.19
CA GLU A 32 7.21 7.64 -9.28
C GLU A 32 7.36 6.50 -10.29
N ILE A 33 7.95 6.78 -11.46
CA ILE A 33 8.26 5.79 -12.49
C ILE A 33 9.23 4.74 -11.94
N MET A 34 10.34 5.19 -11.33
CA MET A 34 11.36 4.31 -10.79
C MET A 34 10.81 3.38 -9.69
N ILE A 35 10.05 3.93 -8.75
CA ILE A 35 9.42 3.16 -7.66
C ILE A 35 8.45 2.13 -8.22
N ARG A 36 7.59 2.53 -9.16
CA ARG A 36 6.64 1.63 -9.82
C ARG A 36 7.36 0.48 -10.50
N ASP A 37 8.39 0.76 -11.29
CA ASP A 37 9.06 -0.26 -12.11
C ASP A 37 9.87 -1.25 -11.25
N GLN A 38 10.55 -0.75 -10.20
CA GLN A 38 11.23 -1.64 -9.23
C GLN A 38 10.24 -2.55 -8.52
N PHE A 39 9.09 -2.01 -8.09
CA PHE A 39 8.08 -2.79 -7.39
C PHE A 39 7.35 -3.77 -8.32
N ARG A 40 7.11 -3.39 -9.59
CA ARG A 40 6.59 -4.28 -10.63
C ARG A 40 7.50 -5.49 -10.81
N ASN A 41 8.82 -5.28 -10.92
CA ASN A 41 9.77 -6.39 -11.06
C ASN A 41 9.67 -7.37 -9.89
N TYR A 42 9.62 -6.86 -8.64
CA TYR A 42 9.37 -7.70 -7.48
C TYR A 42 8.04 -8.46 -7.59
N CYS A 43 6.95 -7.79 -7.97
CA CYS A 43 5.64 -8.44 -8.11
C CYS A 43 5.67 -9.59 -9.12
N GLN A 44 6.29 -9.37 -10.29
CA GLN A 44 6.37 -10.39 -11.34
C GLN A 44 7.34 -11.52 -11.01
N GLU A 45 8.47 -11.24 -10.38
CA GLU A 45 9.49 -12.25 -10.07
C GLU A 45 9.19 -13.05 -8.78
N ARG A 46 8.52 -12.43 -7.80
CA ARG A 46 8.36 -13.00 -6.45
C ARG A 46 6.92 -13.36 -6.12
N LEU A 47 5.94 -12.56 -6.54
CA LEU A 47 4.53 -12.81 -6.19
C LEU A 47 3.82 -13.65 -7.24
N MET A 48 4.01 -13.35 -8.53
CA MET A 48 3.34 -14.05 -9.64
C MET A 48 3.57 -15.57 -9.63
N PRO A 49 4.78 -16.10 -9.35
CA PRO A 49 4.98 -17.56 -9.29
C PRO A 49 4.24 -18.24 -8.12
N ARG A 50 3.87 -17.49 -7.07
CA ARG A 50 3.26 -18.04 -5.84
C ARG A 50 1.73 -18.03 -5.90
N VAL A 51 1.13 -17.11 -6.65
CA VAL A 51 -0.29 -16.74 -6.53
C VAL A 51 -1.26 -17.89 -6.80
N ILE A 52 -1.01 -18.70 -7.84
CA ILE A 52 -1.96 -19.76 -8.24
C ILE A 52 -2.16 -20.77 -7.11
N GLU A 53 -1.06 -21.22 -6.50
CA GLU A 53 -1.09 -22.22 -5.45
C GLU A 53 -1.51 -21.61 -4.11
N ALA A 54 -1.05 -20.39 -3.80
CA ALA A 54 -1.48 -19.63 -2.63
C ALA A 54 -3.01 -19.45 -2.61
N ASN A 55 -3.58 -19.00 -3.73
CA ASN A 55 -5.02 -18.81 -3.87
C ASN A 55 -5.78 -20.14 -3.79
N ARG A 56 -5.34 -21.16 -4.53
CA ARG A 56 -5.99 -22.48 -4.53
C ARG A 56 -6.04 -23.13 -3.15
N LYS A 57 -5.02 -22.90 -2.33
CA LYS A 57 -4.88 -23.48 -0.98
C LYS A 57 -5.28 -22.52 0.15
N GLU A 58 -5.80 -21.34 -0.18
CA GLU A 58 -6.15 -20.29 0.80
C GLU A 58 -4.99 -19.99 1.77
N HIS A 59 -3.75 -19.99 1.23
CA HIS A 59 -2.54 -19.84 2.01
C HIS A 59 -1.86 -18.50 1.76
N PHE A 60 -1.82 -17.64 2.78
CA PHE A 60 -1.09 -16.38 2.74
C PHE A 60 0.33 -16.53 3.28
N HIS A 61 1.32 -16.26 2.44
CA HIS A 61 2.73 -16.20 2.80
C HIS A 61 3.03 -14.90 3.56
N LYS A 62 3.15 -14.96 4.89
CA LYS A 62 3.35 -13.79 5.76
C LYS A 62 4.64 -13.02 5.44
N GLU A 63 5.60 -13.71 4.86
CA GLU A 63 6.89 -13.19 4.43
C GLU A 63 6.72 -12.07 3.39
N ILE A 64 5.63 -12.09 2.61
CA ILE A 64 5.32 -11.03 1.63
C ILE A 64 5.27 -9.66 2.31
N ILE A 65 4.72 -9.55 3.52
CA ILE A 65 4.66 -8.28 4.25
C ILE A 65 6.06 -7.77 4.59
N LYS A 66 6.95 -8.67 5.01
CA LYS A 66 8.35 -8.34 5.30
C LYS A 66 9.08 -7.93 4.01
N GLU A 67 8.89 -8.68 2.93
CA GLU A 67 9.49 -8.42 1.62
C GLU A 67 9.10 -7.03 1.10
N ILE A 68 7.80 -6.69 1.06
CA ILE A 68 7.34 -5.37 0.58
C ILE A 68 7.66 -4.23 1.55
N GLY A 69 7.77 -4.50 2.85
CA GLY A 69 8.25 -3.55 3.85
C GLY A 69 9.71 -3.17 3.62
N SER A 70 10.57 -4.15 3.32
CA SER A 70 11.98 -3.92 2.96
C SER A 70 12.16 -3.14 1.65
N LEU A 71 11.17 -3.18 0.76
CA LEU A 71 11.12 -2.35 -0.46
C LEU A 71 10.53 -0.96 -0.21
N GLY A 72 10.12 -0.64 1.02
CA GLY A 72 9.57 0.66 1.38
C GLY A 72 8.14 0.91 0.90
N ALA A 73 7.37 -0.15 0.62
CA ALA A 73 5.99 -0.04 0.14
C ALA A 73 4.95 0.14 1.27
N LEU A 74 5.30 -0.21 2.52
CA LEU A 74 4.39 -0.12 3.67
C LEU A 74 4.45 1.26 4.34
N GLY A 75 3.28 1.89 4.53
CA GLY A 75 3.19 3.22 5.11
C GLY A 75 3.98 4.27 4.32
N CYS A 76 4.15 4.05 3.01
CA CYS A 76 5.15 4.75 2.19
C CYS A 76 4.89 6.26 2.08
N THR A 77 3.66 6.74 2.31
CA THR A 77 3.29 8.16 2.29
C THR A 77 3.56 8.90 3.61
N LEU A 78 4.00 8.19 4.66
CA LEU A 78 4.24 8.78 5.97
C LEU A 78 5.59 9.49 6.03
N LYS A 79 5.70 10.53 6.86
CA LYS A 79 6.96 11.24 7.14
C LYS A 79 7.60 10.70 8.41
N GLY A 80 8.87 10.30 8.31
CA GLY A 80 9.66 9.78 9.44
C GLY A 80 9.42 8.30 9.72
N TYR A 81 9.87 7.81 10.88
CA TYR A 81 9.69 6.43 11.35
C TYR A 81 10.23 5.33 10.42
N GLY A 82 11.10 5.67 9.47
CA GLY A 82 11.62 4.76 8.45
C GLY A 82 10.76 4.62 7.20
N ALA A 83 9.68 5.41 7.06
CA ALA A 83 8.87 5.42 5.84
C ALA A 83 9.57 6.17 4.70
N SER A 84 9.29 5.73 3.47
CA SER A 84 9.87 6.28 2.23
C SER A 84 9.44 7.72 1.91
N ASN A 85 8.36 8.22 2.54
CA ASN A 85 7.79 9.55 2.32
C ASN A 85 7.55 9.88 0.83
N VAL A 86 6.93 8.96 0.12
CA VAL A 86 6.59 9.09 -1.31
C VAL A 86 5.22 9.75 -1.50
N SER A 87 4.93 10.19 -2.72
CA SER A 87 3.65 10.81 -3.05
C SER A 87 2.48 9.82 -2.95
N SER A 88 1.26 10.35 -2.83
CA SER A 88 0.04 9.52 -2.94
C SER A 88 -0.11 8.87 -4.31
N VAL A 89 0.44 9.49 -5.36
CA VAL A 89 0.49 8.91 -6.71
C VAL A 89 1.40 7.68 -6.72
N ALA A 90 2.60 7.77 -6.13
CA ALA A 90 3.48 6.61 -5.95
C ALA A 90 2.78 5.48 -5.18
N TYR A 91 2.05 5.78 -4.10
CA TYR A 91 1.26 4.76 -3.39
C TYR A 91 0.19 4.11 -4.28
N GLY A 92 -0.51 4.90 -5.09
CA GLY A 92 -1.47 4.39 -6.07
C GLY A 92 -0.82 3.49 -7.13
N LEU A 93 0.38 3.85 -7.61
CA LEU A 93 1.15 3.03 -8.54
C LEU A 93 1.58 1.70 -7.91
N LEU A 94 2.09 1.73 -6.67
CA LEU A 94 2.42 0.51 -5.93
C LEU A 94 1.21 -0.41 -5.78
N ALA A 95 0.05 0.16 -5.41
CA ALA A 95 -1.20 -0.59 -5.31
C ALA A 95 -1.62 -1.21 -6.65
N LYS A 96 -1.50 -0.47 -7.75
CA LYS A 96 -1.77 -0.97 -9.10
C LYS A 96 -0.86 -2.15 -9.46
N GLU A 97 0.44 -2.07 -9.17
CA GLU A 97 1.38 -3.14 -9.55
C GLU A 97 1.18 -4.42 -8.72
N ILE A 98 0.95 -4.33 -7.40
CA ILE A 98 0.71 -5.54 -6.58
C ILE A 98 -0.66 -6.16 -6.87
N GLU A 99 -1.69 -5.36 -7.16
CA GLU A 99 -3.02 -5.86 -7.54
C GLU A 99 -3.04 -6.46 -8.95
N SER A 100 -2.13 -6.07 -9.84
CA SER A 100 -1.95 -6.75 -11.13
C SER A 100 -1.56 -8.23 -10.99
N VAL A 101 -1.06 -8.63 -9.81
CA VAL A 101 -0.84 -10.02 -9.44
C VAL A 101 -2.06 -10.59 -8.72
N ASP A 102 -2.46 -9.98 -7.60
CA ASP A 102 -3.60 -10.47 -6.80
C ASP A 102 -4.15 -9.43 -5.82
N SER A 103 -5.48 -9.38 -5.70
CA SER A 103 -6.15 -8.48 -4.76
C SER A 103 -5.94 -8.84 -3.28
N SER A 104 -5.66 -10.10 -2.91
CA SER A 104 -5.35 -10.46 -1.51
C SER A 104 -4.03 -9.84 -1.05
N TYR A 105 -3.03 -9.81 -1.93
CA TYR A 105 -1.74 -9.16 -1.67
C TYR A 105 -1.92 -7.65 -1.52
N ARG A 106 -2.64 -7.01 -2.45
CA ARG A 106 -2.97 -5.59 -2.32
C ARG A 106 -3.78 -5.29 -1.06
N SER A 107 -4.73 -6.15 -0.68
CA SER A 107 -5.50 -6.01 0.58
C SER A 107 -4.61 -5.98 1.80
N SER A 108 -3.63 -6.88 1.86
CA SER A 108 -2.68 -6.93 2.95
C SER A 108 -1.83 -5.64 3.04
N MET A 109 -1.37 -5.11 1.89
CA MET A 109 -0.63 -3.84 1.82
C MET A 109 -1.50 -2.65 2.24
N SER A 110 -2.76 -2.59 1.78
CA SER A 110 -3.71 -1.52 2.09
C SER A 110 -4.06 -1.46 3.58
N VAL A 111 -4.35 -2.61 4.21
CA VAL A 111 -4.65 -2.69 5.65
C VAL A 111 -3.44 -2.21 6.45
N GLN A 112 -2.26 -2.75 6.14
CA GLN A 112 -1.02 -2.42 6.85
C GLN A 112 -0.67 -0.93 6.73
N SER A 113 -0.78 -0.35 5.54
CA SER A 113 -0.36 1.03 5.27
C SER A 113 -1.40 2.06 5.69
N SER A 114 -2.63 1.94 5.20
CA SER A 114 -3.64 2.99 5.36
C SER A 114 -4.41 2.85 6.66
N LEU A 115 -4.80 1.64 7.05
CA LEU A 115 -5.66 1.43 8.21
C LEU A 115 -4.87 1.34 9.51
N VAL A 116 -3.77 0.59 9.50
CA VAL A 116 -2.93 0.39 10.70
C VAL A 116 -1.92 1.54 10.85
N ALA A 117 -0.96 1.67 9.93
CA ALA A 117 0.07 2.69 10.03
C ALA A 117 -0.53 4.10 9.98
N GLY A 118 -1.44 4.36 9.02
CA GLY A 118 -2.16 5.63 8.91
C GLY A 118 -2.95 6.00 10.16
N GLY A 119 -3.67 5.05 10.77
CA GLY A 119 -4.41 5.27 12.01
C GLY A 119 -3.51 5.64 13.19
N ILE A 120 -2.42 4.90 13.41
CA ILE A 120 -1.44 5.21 14.47
C ILE A 120 -0.74 6.55 14.19
N TYR A 121 -0.38 6.83 12.94
CA TYR A 121 0.29 8.06 12.56
C TYR A 121 -0.58 9.30 12.81
N ALA A 122 -1.86 9.23 12.45
CA ALA A 122 -2.79 10.34 12.60
C ALA A 122 -3.23 10.56 14.05
N TYR A 123 -3.53 9.48 14.79
CA TYR A 123 -4.26 9.57 16.07
C TYR A 123 -3.48 9.08 17.28
N GLY A 124 -2.35 8.40 17.09
CA GLY A 124 -1.52 7.92 18.19
C GLY A 124 -0.75 9.04 18.88
N ASP A 125 -0.38 8.82 20.13
CA ASP A 125 0.61 9.66 20.82
C ASP A 125 2.04 9.37 20.32
N GLN A 126 3.01 10.19 20.72
CA GLN A 126 4.39 10.05 20.26
C GLN A 126 5.00 8.69 20.67
N THR A 127 4.69 8.21 21.88
CA THR A 127 5.17 6.93 22.39
C THR A 127 4.64 5.75 21.57
N GLN A 128 3.38 5.81 21.15
CA GLN A 128 2.76 4.80 20.27
C GLN A 128 3.40 4.83 18.88
N LYS A 129 3.60 6.02 18.30
CA LYS A 129 4.21 6.17 16.98
C LYS A 129 5.63 5.59 16.94
N GLU A 130 6.48 5.98 17.89
CA GLU A 130 7.86 5.49 17.99
C GLU A 130 7.93 3.98 18.24
N ARG A 131 7.01 3.45 19.06
CA ARG A 131 6.98 2.02 19.38
C ARG A 131 6.55 1.14 18.20
N PHE A 132 5.54 1.57 17.44
CA PHE A 132 4.84 0.71 16.49
C PHE A 132 5.19 1.00 15.02
N LEU A 133 5.25 2.26 14.61
CA LEU A 133 5.38 2.60 13.19
C LEU A 133 6.64 2.01 12.54
N PRO A 134 7.84 2.08 13.15
CA PRO A 134 9.02 1.50 12.53
C PRO A 134 8.86 0.00 12.23
N LYS A 135 8.25 -0.75 13.14
CA LYS A 135 8.03 -2.20 12.98
C LYS A 135 6.94 -2.54 11.97
N ILE A 136 5.91 -1.69 11.87
CA ILE A 136 4.82 -1.84 10.89
C ILE A 136 5.35 -1.55 9.48
N ILE A 137 6.14 -0.48 9.33
CA ILE A 137 6.75 -0.05 8.07
C ILE A 137 7.75 -1.09 7.55
N THR A 138 8.57 -1.68 8.43
CA THR A 138 9.53 -2.73 8.04
C THR A 138 8.88 -4.10 7.84
N GLY A 139 7.58 -4.25 8.11
CA GLY A 139 6.85 -5.52 8.06
C GLY A 139 7.19 -6.50 9.20
N ASP A 140 7.92 -6.06 10.24
CA ASP A 140 8.22 -6.88 11.43
C ASP A 140 7.01 -7.07 12.35
N LEU A 141 6.02 -6.17 12.25
CA LEU A 141 4.77 -6.25 12.97
C LEU A 141 3.60 -6.14 11.99
N ILE A 142 2.85 -7.23 11.84
CA ILE A 142 1.62 -7.27 11.02
C ILE A 142 0.45 -6.76 11.87
N GLY A 143 -0.25 -5.74 11.38
CA GLY A 143 -1.45 -5.20 12.00
C GLY A 143 -2.73 -5.66 11.33
N CYS A 144 -3.86 -5.40 12.00
CA CYS A 144 -5.19 -5.55 11.45
C CYS A 144 -6.08 -4.39 11.92
N PHE A 145 -7.22 -4.19 11.25
CA PHE A 145 -8.16 -3.13 11.58
C PHE A 145 -9.54 -3.70 11.93
N GLY A 146 -9.84 -3.73 13.23
CA GLY A 146 -11.09 -4.29 13.75
C GLY A 146 -12.19 -3.25 13.87
N LEU A 147 -12.92 -2.99 12.79
CA LEU A 147 -14.09 -2.09 12.80
C LEU A 147 -15.40 -2.89 12.75
N THR A 148 -15.56 -3.68 11.69
CA THR A 148 -16.80 -4.36 11.35
C THR A 148 -17.15 -5.47 12.32
N GLU A 149 -18.44 -5.64 12.58
CA GLU A 149 -19.00 -6.63 13.52
C GLU A 149 -20.05 -7.51 12.82
N PRO A 150 -20.40 -8.69 13.37
CA PRO A 150 -21.37 -9.60 12.76
C PRO A 150 -22.72 -8.94 12.39
N ASN A 151 -23.16 -7.96 13.17
CA ASN A 151 -24.44 -7.26 12.97
C ASN A 151 -24.28 -5.84 12.40
N HIS A 152 -23.05 -5.34 12.21
CA HIS A 152 -22.76 -3.95 11.85
C HIS A 152 -21.67 -3.88 10.79
N GLY A 153 -22.10 -3.86 9.52
CA GLY A 153 -21.30 -3.60 8.32
C GLY A 153 -21.32 -2.12 7.94
N SER A 154 -22.22 -1.77 7.01
CA SER A 154 -22.39 -0.38 6.55
C SER A 154 -22.86 0.57 7.65
N ASP A 155 -23.62 0.08 8.64
CA ASP A 155 -24.02 0.85 9.83
C ASP A 155 -22.96 0.77 10.92
N VAL A 156 -21.86 1.50 10.73
CA VAL A 156 -20.75 1.56 11.69
C VAL A 156 -21.15 2.31 12.98
N ALA A 157 -22.14 3.20 12.91
CA ALA A 157 -22.62 3.92 14.10
C ALA A 157 -23.27 2.98 15.12
N GLY A 158 -23.82 1.86 14.65
CA GLY A 158 -24.47 0.85 15.48
C GLY A 158 -23.55 -0.12 16.24
N ILE A 159 -22.22 -0.06 16.06
CA ILE A 159 -21.31 -1.07 16.64
C ILE A 159 -21.55 -1.32 18.15
N GLN A 160 -21.40 -2.58 18.55
CA GLN A 160 -21.71 -3.11 19.87
C GLN A 160 -20.47 -3.32 20.74
N THR A 161 -19.26 -3.34 20.17
CA THR A 161 -18.03 -3.36 20.97
C THR A 161 -18.02 -2.17 21.93
N ARG A 162 -17.73 -2.44 23.22
CA ARG A 162 -17.65 -1.42 24.27
C ARG A 162 -16.28 -1.43 24.92
N ALA A 163 -15.78 -0.24 25.22
CA ALA A 163 -14.62 -0.03 26.08
C ALA A 163 -15.10 0.57 27.41
N VAL A 164 -14.95 -0.17 28.50
CA VAL A 164 -15.33 0.28 29.85
C VAL A 164 -14.08 0.67 30.62
N TYR A 165 -14.02 1.91 31.11
CA TYR A 165 -12.87 2.40 31.87
C TYR A 165 -12.88 1.86 33.32
N ASP A 166 -11.77 1.27 33.75
CA ASP A 166 -11.50 0.83 35.12
C ASP A 166 -10.54 1.84 35.78
N SER A 167 -11.09 2.76 36.59
CA SER A 167 -10.34 3.87 37.18
C SER A 167 -9.30 3.41 38.21
N ASN A 168 -9.54 2.30 38.91
CA ASN A 168 -8.61 1.74 39.89
C ASN A 168 -7.32 1.24 39.23
N LYS A 169 -7.44 0.68 38.02
CA LYS A 169 -6.32 0.14 37.24
C LYS A 169 -5.80 1.09 36.16
N LYS A 170 -6.52 2.18 35.87
CA LYS A 170 -6.25 3.12 34.77
C LYS A 170 -6.15 2.41 33.41
N VAL A 171 -7.06 1.49 33.14
CA VAL A 171 -7.13 0.71 31.88
C VAL A 171 -8.56 0.70 31.32
N TYR A 172 -8.69 0.32 30.05
CA TYR A 172 -9.98 0.00 29.44
C TYR A 172 -10.15 -1.53 29.32
N LYS A 173 -11.35 -2.02 29.63
CA LYS A 173 -11.79 -3.39 29.34
C LYS A 173 -12.64 -3.38 28.07
N LEU A 174 -12.17 -4.05 27.03
CA LEU A 174 -12.88 -4.17 25.76
C LEU A 174 -13.72 -5.46 25.76
N ASN A 175 -14.99 -5.36 25.38
CA ASN A 175 -15.87 -6.50 25.15
C ASN A 175 -16.59 -6.33 23.82
N GLY A 176 -16.52 -7.35 22.96
CA GLY A 176 -17.08 -7.33 21.62
C GLY A 176 -16.45 -8.40 20.74
N SER A 177 -16.91 -8.49 19.49
CA SER A 177 -16.35 -9.36 18.47
C SER A 177 -16.25 -8.61 17.15
N LYS A 178 -15.19 -8.87 16.39
CA LYS A 178 -14.94 -8.28 15.06
C LYS A 178 -14.91 -9.39 14.01
N THR A 179 -15.30 -9.07 12.79
CA THR A 179 -15.35 -10.01 11.66
C THR A 179 -14.97 -9.31 10.35
N TRP A 180 -14.32 -10.02 9.41
CA TRP A 180 -14.90 -10.84 8.33
C TRP A 180 -13.92 -11.94 7.93
#